data_AF-A0A436ZNA6-F1
#
_entry.id   AF-A0A436ZNA6-F1
#
_cell.length_a   1.000
_cell.length_b   1.000
_cell.length_c   1.000
_cell.angle_alpha   90.00
_cell.angle_beta   90.00
_cell.angle_gamma   90.00
#
_symmetry.space_group_name_H-M   'P 1'
#
loop_
_entity.id
_entity.type
_entity.pdbx_description
1 polymer ?
#
loop_
_entity_poly.entity_id
_entity_poly.type
_entity_poly.pdbx_seq_one_letter_code
_entity_poly.pdbx_strand_id
1 'polypeptide(L)'
;MASLFGRIPLHMQALMRHPISAPEDSCSALAYTDRGDIVFKGNCTTPSVWIHETGHQMDAMLKLNDAESGSQAWKTALSEGSCVLDSYVNDNAVEDFAQVTALALFKVIGGFIPKPSDPGCFNHQLNKILDKYKDKYLTYGRVCEGKAPPSKFVKKDAQDRVALEEEDRDKVVARGVKFEDE
;
A
#
# COMPACT_ATOMS: atom_id res chain seq x y z
N MET A 1 -9.39 1.52 14.63
CA MET A 1 -8.30 2.03 13.75
C MET A 1 -6.94 2.05 14.44
N ALA A 2 -6.69 2.87 15.49
CA ALA A 2 -5.36 2.93 16.14
C ALA A 2 -4.81 1.57 16.63
N SER A 3 -5.68 0.67 17.12
CA SER A 3 -5.30 -0.68 17.53
C SER A 3 -4.83 -1.58 16.38
N LEU A 4 -5.27 -1.32 15.14
CA LEU A 4 -4.86 -2.09 13.96
C LEU A 4 -3.49 -1.62 13.48
N PHE A 5 -3.26 -0.30 13.46
CA PHE A 5 -1.95 0.27 13.17
C PHE A 5 -0.87 -0.36 14.06
N GLY A 6 -1.12 -0.46 15.37
CA GLY A 6 -0.19 -1.07 16.33
C GLY A 6 0.03 -2.58 16.16
N ARG A 7 -0.77 -3.28 15.34
CA ARG A 7 -0.60 -4.71 15.03
C ARG A 7 0.22 -4.97 13.76
N ILE A 8 0.48 -3.94 12.96
CA ILE A 8 1.33 -4.03 11.77
C ILE A 8 2.80 -4.15 12.24
N PRO A 9 3.68 -4.90 11.56
CA PRO A 9 5.10 -4.92 11.90
C PRO A 9 5.71 -3.52 11.92
N LEU A 10 6.64 -3.28 12.85
CA LEU A 10 7.21 -1.94 13.05
C LEU A 10 7.90 -1.39 11.79
N HIS A 11 8.58 -2.24 11.03
CA HIS A 11 9.19 -1.85 9.76
C HIS A 11 8.17 -1.34 8.76
N MET A 12 6.99 -1.95 8.69
CA MET A 12 5.90 -1.51 7.82
C MET A 12 5.22 -0.24 8.35
N GLN A 13 5.04 -0.13 9.68
CA GLN A 13 4.56 1.13 10.28
C GLN A 13 5.46 2.31 9.91
N ALA A 14 6.79 2.11 9.84
CA ALA A 14 7.73 3.15 9.48
C ALA A 14 7.53 3.69 8.06
N LEU A 15 7.01 2.88 7.13
CA LEU A 15 6.70 3.30 5.76
C LEU A 15 5.49 4.27 5.70
N MET A 16 4.66 4.28 6.74
CA MET A 16 3.57 5.24 6.88
C MET A 16 4.06 6.51 7.57
N ARG A 17 3.91 7.65 6.91
CA ARG A 17 4.09 8.97 7.51
C ARG A 17 2.90 9.36 8.38
N HIS A 18 1.71 9.34 7.80
CA HIS A 18 0.45 9.64 8.51
C HIS A 18 -0.61 8.60 8.19
N PRO A 19 -1.02 7.77 9.18
CA PRO A 19 -2.27 7.05 9.12
C PRO A 19 -3.41 8.00 9.51
N ILE A 20 -4.27 8.33 8.55
CA ILE A 20 -5.41 9.25 8.72
C ILE A 20 -6.68 8.41 8.74
N SER A 21 -7.61 8.74 9.64
CA SER A 21 -8.93 8.11 9.70
C SER A 21 -10.00 9.17 9.44
N ALA A 22 -10.92 8.86 8.53
CA ALA A 22 -12.05 9.70 8.19
C ALA A 22 -13.37 8.88 8.25
N PRO A 23 -14.52 9.51 8.55
CA PRO A 23 -15.80 8.82 8.58
C PRO A 23 -16.29 8.49 7.15
N GLU A 24 -16.87 7.30 6.98
CA GLU A 24 -17.59 6.83 5.78
C GLU A 24 -18.44 5.61 6.17
N ASP A 25 -19.51 5.32 5.42
CA ASP A 25 -20.45 4.24 5.74
C ASP A 25 -19.85 2.84 5.56
N SER A 26 -18.94 2.70 4.60
CA SER A 26 -18.21 1.47 4.30
C SER A 26 -16.70 1.67 4.46
N CYS A 27 -15.94 0.57 4.56
CA CYS A 27 -14.49 0.66 4.54
C CYS A 27 -14.00 0.97 3.12
N SER A 28 -13.17 2.00 3.00
CA SER A 28 -12.32 2.19 1.84
C SER A 28 -11.00 2.84 2.26
N ALA A 29 -9.95 2.73 1.46
CA ALA A 29 -8.65 3.29 1.78
C ALA A 29 -7.93 3.83 0.53
N LEU A 30 -6.99 4.75 0.77
CA LEU A 30 -6.21 5.43 -0.26
C LEU A 30 -4.78 5.63 0.23
N ALA A 31 -3.80 5.15 -0.53
CA ALA A 31 -2.38 5.40 -0.32
C ALA A 31 -1.87 6.56 -1.19
N TYR A 32 -1.48 7.67 -0.56
CA TYR A 32 -0.75 8.76 -1.20
C TYR A 32 0.74 8.48 -1.12
N THR A 33 1.23 7.67 -2.06
CA THR A 33 2.57 7.06 -2.02
C THR A 33 3.73 8.01 -2.32
N ASP A 34 3.47 9.15 -2.94
CA ASP A 34 4.40 10.28 -3.09
C ASP A 34 4.62 11.05 -1.79
N ARG A 35 3.72 10.85 -0.82
CA ARG A 35 3.69 11.56 0.45
C ARG A 35 4.00 10.66 1.63
N GLY A 36 3.69 9.37 1.56
CA GLY A 36 3.76 8.46 2.71
C GLY A 36 2.47 8.46 3.53
N ASP A 37 1.40 9.08 3.03
CA ASP A 37 0.15 9.23 3.79
C ASP A 37 -0.84 8.14 3.37
N ILE A 38 -1.58 7.59 4.33
CA ILE A 38 -2.65 6.62 4.05
C ILE A 38 -3.92 7.11 4.73
N VAL A 39 -5.00 7.21 3.97
CA VAL A 39 -6.32 7.59 4.46
C VAL A 39 -7.19 6.34 4.51
N PHE A 40 -7.66 5.99 5.71
CA PHE A 40 -8.67 4.96 5.90
C PHE A 40 -10.02 5.63 6.20
N LYS A 41 -11.01 5.33 5.37
CA LYS A 41 -12.37 5.83 5.47
C LYS A 41 -13.29 4.73 6.03
N GLY A 42 -14.19 5.12 6.92
CA GLY A 42 -15.12 4.20 7.57
C GLY A 42 -14.44 3.16 8.47
N ASN A 43 -15.09 2.00 8.64
CA ASN A 43 -14.68 0.97 9.58
C ASN A 43 -13.77 -0.11 8.96
N CYS A 44 -12.55 0.25 8.59
CA CYS A 44 -11.56 -0.69 8.06
C CYS A 44 -10.91 -1.56 9.14
N THR A 45 -11.62 -2.61 9.58
CA THR A 45 -11.20 -3.50 10.67
C THR A 45 -10.33 -4.67 10.25
N THR A 46 -10.20 -4.91 8.94
CA THR A 46 -9.44 -6.04 8.39
C THR A 46 -7.95 -5.71 8.30
N PRO A 47 -7.05 -6.46 8.98
CA PRO A 47 -5.61 -6.18 8.93
C PRO A 47 -5.01 -6.21 7.53
N SER A 48 -5.53 -7.05 6.62
CA SER A 48 -5.03 -7.14 5.25
C SER A 48 -5.17 -5.83 4.48
N VAL A 49 -6.24 -5.05 4.70
CA VAL A 49 -6.42 -3.72 4.09
C VAL A 49 -5.29 -2.79 4.51
N TRP A 50 -4.95 -2.76 5.80
CA TRP A 50 -3.85 -1.92 6.27
C TRP A 50 -2.50 -2.33 5.66
N ILE A 51 -2.24 -3.64 5.59
CA ILE A 51 -1.00 -4.17 5.02
C ILE A 51 -0.94 -3.89 3.51
N HIS A 52 -2.07 -4.01 2.81
CA HIS A 52 -2.23 -3.68 1.40
C HIS A 52 -1.86 -2.22 1.14
N GLU A 53 -2.47 -1.27 1.84
CA GLU A 53 -2.14 0.16 1.69
C GLU A 53 -0.68 0.47 2.04
N THR A 54 -0.11 -0.26 3.00
CA THR A 54 1.32 -0.14 3.30
C THR A 54 2.17 -0.73 2.17
N GLY A 55 1.69 -1.77 1.50
CA GLY A 55 2.30 -2.37 0.33
C GLY A 55 2.51 -1.34 -0.77
N HIS A 56 1.54 -0.46 -1.02
CA HIS A 56 1.74 0.69 -1.92
C HIS A 56 2.86 1.63 -1.47
N GLN A 57 3.00 1.89 -0.16
CA GLN A 57 4.11 2.69 0.36
C GLN A 57 5.46 1.97 0.18
N MET A 58 5.47 0.65 0.37
CA MET A 58 6.65 -0.19 0.14
C MET A 58 7.03 -0.27 -1.34
N ASP A 59 6.05 -0.24 -2.23
CA ASP A 59 6.23 -0.26 -3.67
C ASP A 59 6.98 0.97 -4.17
N ALA A 60 6.47 2.15 -3.80
CA ALA A 60 6.97 3.42 -4.31
C ALA A 60 8.12 4.00 -3.47
N MET A 61 8.13 3.81 -2.14
CA MET A 61 9.11 4.42 -1.22
C MET A 61 9.31 5.93 -1.46
N LEU A 62 8.22 6.68 -1.62
CA LEU A 62 8.18 8.10 -1.98
C LEU A 62 8.74 8.45 -3.37
N LYS A 63 8.98 7.46 -4.23
CA LYS A 63 9.54 7.60 -5.57
C LYS A 63 8.65 6.89 -6.59
N LEU A 64 7.52 7.50 -6.95
CA LEU A 64 6.55 6.93 -7.89
C LEU A 64 7.16 6.39 -9.19
N ASN A 65 8.15 7.09 -9.75
CA ASN A 65 8.78 6.70 -11.02
C ASN A 65 9.72 5.48 -10.87
N ASP A 66 10.15 5.19 -9.64
CA ASP A 66 11.05 4.08 -9.31
C ASP A 66 10.31 2.94 -8.59
N ALA A 67 8.98 2.94 -8.62
CA ALA A 67 8.17 1.93 -7.97
C ALA A 67 8.51 0.52 -8.48
N GLU A 68 8.55 -0.45 -7.58
CA GLU A 68 8.92 -1.83 -7.92
C GLU A 68 7.94 -2.45 -8.92
N SER A 69 6.65 -2.18 -8.75
CA SER A 69 5.57 -2.61 -9.63
C SER A 69 5.73 -2.11 -11.07
N GLY A 70 6.39 -0.96 -11.25
CA GLY A 70 6.73 -0.39 -12.55
C GLY A 70 7.98 -1.01 -13.18
N SER A 71 8.80 -1.72 -12.40
CA SER A 71 10.07 -2.28 -12.85
C SER A 71 9.89 -3.42 -13.85
N GLN A 72 10.89 -3.63 -14.70
CA GLN A 72 10.90 -4.77 -15.62
C GLN A 72 10.92 -6.10 -14.88
N ALA A 73 11.61 -6.17 -13.73
CA ALA A 73 11.69 -7.38 -12.93
C ALA A 73 10.33 -7.82 -12.40
N TRP A 74 9.48 -6.86 -11.98
CA TRP A 74 8.12 -7.15 -11.55
C TRP A 74 7.22 -7.54 -12.71
N LYS A 75 7.26 -6.79 -13.82
CA LYS A 75 6.50 -7.10 -15.03
C LYS A 75 6.80 -8.49 -15.58
N THR A 76 8.06 -8.90 -15.53
CA THR A 76 8.45 -10.27 -15.91
C THR A 76 7.86 -11.31 -14.95
N ALA A 77 7.92 -11.09 -13.63
CA ALA A 77 7.33 -12.00 -12.66
C ALA A 77 5.81 -12.14 -12.82
N LEU A 78 5.11 -11.03 -13.12
CA LEU A 78 3.69 -11.03 -13.49
C LEU A 78 3.41 -11.89 -14.74
N SER A 79 4.23 -11.73 -15.78
CA SER A 79 4.05 -12.48 -17.03
C SER A 79 4.37 -13.98 -16.94
N GLU A 80 5.19 -14.37 -15.97
CA GLU A 80 5.52 -15.77 -15.68
C GLU A 80 4.45 -16.44 -14.80
N GLY A 81 3.64 -15.66 -14.09
CA GLY A 81 2.51 -16.14 -13.31
C GLY A 81 1.34 -16.56 -14.21
N SER A 82 0.63 -17.62 -13.82
CA SER A 82 -0.59 -18.06 -14.50
C SER A 82 -1.87 -17.47 -13.91
N CYS A 83 -1.76 -16.72 -12.80
CA CYS A 83 -2.88 -16.10 -12.11
C CYS A 83 -2.42 -14.84 -11.35
N VAL A 84 -3.41 -14.09 -10.87
CA VAL A 84 -3.26 -13.14 -9.77
C VAL A 84 -3.93 -13.67 -8.51
N LEU A 85 -3.67 -13.06 -7.34
CA LEU A 85 -4.15 -13.56 -6.05
C LEU A 85 -5.66 -13.56 -5.89
N ASP A 86 -6.31 -12.49 -6.32
CA ASP A 86 -7.76 -12.35 -6.31
C ASP A 86 -8.20 -11.33 -7.37
N SER A 87 -9.50 -11.12 -7.53
CA SER A 87 -10.04 -10.25 -8.57
C SER A 87 -9.65 -8.78 -8.42
N TYR A 88 -9.36 -8.30 -7.21
CA TYR A 88 -8.92 -6.92 -6.97
C TYR A 88 -7.56 -6.65 -7.63
N VAL A 89 -6.76 -7.71 -7.78
CA VAL A 89 -5.41 -7.62 -8.36
C VAL A 89 -5.40 -7.51 -9.89
N ASN A 90 -6.51 -7.84 -10.56
CA ASN A 90 -6.60 -7.70 -12.02
C ASN A 90 -6.57 -6.23 -12.48
N ASP A 91 -6.68 -5.27 -11.56
CA ASP A 91 -6.79 -3.86 -11.88
C ASP A 91 -5.48 -3.31 -12.47
N ASN A 92 -4.32 -3.60 -11.88
CA ASN A 92 -2.99 -3.27 -12.46
C ASN A 92 -1.83 -3.87 -11.62
N ALA A 93 -0.60 -3.69 -12.11
CA ALA A 93 0.63 -4.19 -11.46
C ALA A 93 0.91 -3.60 -10.06
N VAL A 94 0.41 -2.40 -9.77
CA VAL A 94 0.57 -1.71 -8.46
C VAL A 94 -0.31 -2.40 -7.42
N GLU A 95 -1.55 -2.73 -7.77
CA GLU A 95 -2.48 -3.48 -6.92
C GLU A 95 -1.99 -4.91 -6.67
N ASP A 96 -1.41 -5.56 -7.69
CA ASP A 96 -0.75 -6.87 -7.53
C ASP A 96 0.36 -6.82 -6.51
N PHE A 97 1.25 -5.84 -6.61
CA PHE A 97 2.33 -5.69 -5.65
C PHE A 97 1.81 -5.51 -4.21
N ALA A 98 0.82 -4.66 -4.02
CA ALA A 98 0.23 -4.41 -2.70
C ALA A 98 -0.46 -5.67 -2.13
N GLN A 99 -1.19 -6.41 -2.94
CA GLN A 99 -1.89 -7.62 -2.50
C GLN A 99 -0.93 -8.77 -2.22
N VAL A 100 0.07 -8.99 -3.09
CA VAL A 100 1.09 -10.02 -2.88
C VAL A 100 1.92 -9.67 -1.64
N THR A 101 2.13 -8.38 -1.31
CA THR A 101 2.76 -7.95 -0.06
C THR A 101 1.98 -8.43 1.17
N ALA A 102 0.66 -8.28 1.17
CA ALA A 102 -0.18 -8.76 2.27
C ALA A 102 -0.06 -10.26 2.48
N LEU A 103 -0.04 -11.04 1.39
CA LEU A 103 0.18 -12.48 1.47
C LEU A 103 1.61 -12.83 1.92
N ALA A 104 2.61 -12.14 1.40
CA ALA A 104 4.01 -12.36 1.76
C ALA A 104 4.22 -12.15 3.28
N LEU A 105 3.65 -11.09 3.84
CA LEU A 105 3.69 -10.87 5.28
C LEU A 105 3.00 -11.99 6.05
N PHE A 106 1.79 -12.39 5.61
CA PHE A 106 1.07 -13.49 6.24
C PHE A 106 1.88 -14.79 6.23
N LYS A 107 2.55 -15.11 5.12
CA LYS A 107 3.47 -16.26 5.01
C LYS A 107 4.65 -16.14 5.98
N VAL A 108 5.27 -14.97 6.07
CA VAL A 108 6.46 -14.76 6.92
C VAL A 108 6.11 -14.86 8.41
N ILE A 109 4.97 -14.30 8.82
CA ILE A 109 4.53 -14.34 10.22
C ILE A 109 3.87 -15.69 10.58
N GLY A 110 2.96 -16.16 9.74
CA GLY A 110 2.15 -17.35 10.00
C GLY A 110 2.82 -18.67 9.60
N GLY A 111 3.86 -18.62 8.75
CA GLY A 111 4.60 -19.79 8.28
C GLY A 111 3.95 -20.57 7.14
N PHE A 112 2.73 -20.21 6.72
CA PHE A 112 2.01 -20.87 5.63
C PHE A 112 1.22 -19.87 4.79
N ILE A 113 0.88 -20.28 3.57
CA ILE A 113 -0.11 -19.62 2.73
C ILE A 113 -1.38 -20.45 2.80
N PRO A 114 -2.56 -19.87 3.11
CA PRO A 114 -3.82 -20.60 3.04
C PRO A 114 -3.96 -21.24 1.66
N LYS A 115 -4.39 -22.50 1.59
CA LYS A 115 -4.41 -23.28 0.35
C LYS A 115 -5.14 -22.51 -0.76
N PRO A 116 -4.44 -21.97 -1.77
CA PRO A 116 -5.08 -21.23 -2.84
C PRO A 116 -5.87 -22.21 -3.74
N SER A 117 -6.84 -21.67 -4.47
CA SER A 117 -7.61 -22.41 -5.49
C SER A 117 -6.71 -22.97 -6.59
N ASP A 118 -5.69 -22.21 -6.98
CA ASP A 118 -4.62 -22.63 -7.89
C ASP A 118 -3.24 -22.56 -7.18
N PRO A 119 -2.69 -23.72 -6.76
CA PRO A 119 -1.41 -23.78 -6.05
C PRO A 119 -0.23 -23.27 -6.88
N GLY A 120 0.32 -22.14 -6.46
CA GLY A 120 1.62 -21.66 -6.91
C GLY A 120 1.62 -20.79 -8.16
N CYS A 121 0.43 -20.47 -8.70
CA CYS A 121 0.29 -19.66 -9.90
C CYS A 121 0.83 -18.20 -9.77
N PHE A 122 0.92 -17.67 -8.55
CA PHE A 122 1.50 -16.35 -8.23
C PHE A 122 2.90 -16.44 -7.56
N ASN A 123 3.54 -17.61 -7.60
CA ASN A 123 4.81 -17.83 -6.89
C ASN A 123 5.93 -16.92 -7.39
N HIS A 124 5.91 -16.52 -8.66
CA HIS A 124 6.91 -15.62 -9.23
C HIS A 124 6.85 -14.26 -8.54
N GLN A 125 5.66 -13.66 -8.45
CA GLN A 125 5.42 -12.39 -7.74
C GLN A 125 5.76 -12.51 -6.25
N LEU A 126 5.27 -13.57 -5.60
CA LEU A 126 5.52 -13.81 -4.18
C LEU A 126 7.02 -13.92 -3.88
N ASN A 127 7.75 -14.70 -4.68
CA ASN A 127 9.19 -14.88 -4.47
C ASN A 127 9.95 -13.57 -4.68
N LYS A 128 9.55 -12.72 -5.65
CA LYS A 128 10.16 -11.39 -5.81
C LYS A 128 10.03 -10.54 -4.54
N ILE A 129 8.85 -10.53 -3.92
CA ILE A 129 8.65 -9.80 -2.66
C ILE A 129 9.50 -10.40 -1.54
N LEU A 130 9.48 -11.73 -1.39
CA LEU A 130 10.22 -12.40 -0.32
C LEU A 130 11.73 -12.21 -0.46
N ASP A 131 12.28 -12.37 -1.66
CA ASP A 131 13.73 -12.25 -1.91
C ASP A 131 14.25 -10.85 -1.61
N LYS A 132 13.44 -9.81 -1.90
CA LYS A 132 13.85 -8.41 -1.78
C LYS A 132 13.53 -7.78 -0.43
N TYR A 133 12.37 -8.10 0.13
CA TYR A 133 11.78 -7.33 1.23
C TYR A 133 11.58 -8.11 2.52
N LYS A 134 11.68 -9.44 2.52
CA LYS A 134 11.39 -10.28 3.69
C LYS A 134 12.11 -9.79 4.93
N ASP A 135 13.44 -9.71 4.89
CA ASP A 135 14.26 -9.40 6.07
C ASP A 135 14.21 -7.91 6.45
N LYS A 136 13.77 -7.03 5.54
CA LYS A 136 13.76 -5.58 5.74
C LYS A 136 12.43 -5.05 6.26
N TYR A 137 11.32 -5.58 5.73
CA TYR A 137 9.99 -5.00 5.98
C TYR A 137 8.98 -6.02 6.48
N LEU A 138 9.12 -7.31 6.16
CA LEU A 138 8.07 -8.30 6.44
C LEU A 138 8.29 -9.09 7.74
N THR A 139 9.26 -8.70 8.56
CA THR A 139 9.47 -9.30 9.90
C THR A 139 8.94 -8.40 11.01
N TYR A 140 8.69 -8.99 12.19
CA TYR A 140 8.32 -8.29 13.43
C TYR A 140 9.44 -7.39 14.01
N GLY A 141 10.52 -7.13 13.28
CA GLY A 141 11.74 -6.50 13.76
C GLY A 141 11.55 -5.16 14.47
N ARG A 142 12.60 -4.69 15.16
CA ARG A 142 12.56 -3.57 16.12
C ARG A 142 13.11 -2.25 15.57
N VAL A 143 13.38 -2.15 14.27
CA VAL A 143 14.04 -0.98 13.68
C VAL A 143 13.08 -0.24 12.76
N CYS A 144 13.05 1.09 12.86
CA CYS A 144 12.27 1.94 11.97
C CYS A 144 13.17 2.42 10.81
N GLU A 145 13.25 1.62 9.75
CA GLU A 145 13.95 2.00 8.50
C GLU A 145 12.96 2.43 7.41
N GLY A 146 13.40 3.25 6.46
CA GLY A 146 12.55 3.71 5.35
C GLY A 146 11.51 4.76 5.74
N LYS A 147 11.65 5.38 6.92
CA LYS A 147 10.68 6.36 7.40
C LYS A 147 10.61 7.58 6.48
N ALA A 148 9.40 7.88 6.01
CA ALA A 148 9.12 9.11 5.30
C ALA A 148 9.48 10.33 6.17
N PRO A 149 10.14 11.37 5.61
CA PRO A 149 10.44 12.59 6.34
C PRO A 149 9.16 13.21 6.93
N PRO A 150 9.20 13.78 8.15
CA PRO A 150 8.06 14.47 8.73
C PRO A 150 7.53 15.55 7.78
N SER A 151 6.21 15.72 7.71
CA SER A 151 5.61 16.85 7.00
C SER A 151 5.92 18.17 7.73
N LYS A 152 5.71 19.28 7.01
CA LYS A 152 5.74 20.60 7.64
C LYS A 152 4.58 20.72 8.65
N PHE A 153 4.83 21.35 9.79
CA PHE A 153 3.78 21.66 10.74
C PHE A 153 2.69 22.52 10.11
N VAL A 154 1.44 22.09 10.21
CA VAL A 154 0.27 22.87 9.81
C VAL A 154 -0.19 23.68 11.04
N LYS A 155 -0.14 25.01 10.96
CA LYS A 155 -0.67 25.89 12.01
C LYS A 155 -2.21 25.85 11.96
N LYS A 156 -2.87 25.85 13.13
CA LYS A 156 -4.33 25.76 13.26
C LYS A 156 -5.04 27.04 12.79
N ASP A 157 -4.30 28.12 12.72
CA ASP A 157 -4.71 29.51 12.63
C ASP A 157 -4.60 30.08 11.21
N ALA A 158 -4.36 29.24 10.20
CA ALA A 158 -4.33 29.69 8.82
C ALA A 158 -5.76 29.98 8.31
N GLN A 159 -6.05 31.27 8.13
CA GLN A 159 -7.11 31.80 7.26
C GLN A 159 -6.93 31.38 5.78
N ASP A 160 -5.93 30.55 5.46
CA ASP A 160 -5.59 30.06 4.11
C ASP A 160 -6.44 28.88 3.62
N ARG A 161 -7.67 28.71 4.12
CA ARG A 161 -8.60 27.69 3.60
C ARG A 161 -9.12 27.99 2.17
N VAL A 162 -8.67 29.06 1.53
CA VAL A 162 -9.21 29.53 0.23
C VAL A 162 -8.17 29.61 -0.89
N ALA A 163 -6.86 29.45 -0.63
CA ALA A 163 -5.83 29.74 -1.66
C ALA A 163 -5.19 28.51 -2.32
N LEU A 164 -5.64 27.28 -2.04
CA LEU A 164 -5.12 26.07 -2.70
C LEU A 164 -6.05 25.49 -3.77
N GLU A 165 -7.20 26.12 -4.04
CA GLU A 165 -8.17 25.57 -4.99
C GLU A 165 -8.00 26.02 -6.45
N GLU A 166 -7.18 27.02 -6.77
CA GLU A 166 -7.05 27.48 -8.19
C GLU A 166 -5.80 26.96 -8.90
N GLU A 167 -4.66 26.75 -8.23
CA GLU A 167 -3.43 26.34 -8.93
C GLU A 167 -3.29 24.82 -9.12
N ASP A 168 -4.04 24.01 -8.35
CA ASP A 168 -4.00 22.53 -8.43
C ASP A 168 -5.22 21.89 -9.09
N ARG A 169 -6.33 22.62 -9.31
CA ARG A 169 -7.50 22.08 -10.03
C ARG A 169 -7.15 21.69 -11.46
N ASP A 170 -6.26 22.41 -12.13
CA ASP A 170 -5.84 22.09 -13.50
C ASP A 170 -4.92 20.86 -13.59
N LYS A 171 -4.33 20.40 -12.47
CA LYS A 171 -3.48 19.20 -12.44
C LYS A 171 -4.19 17.96 -11.92
N VAL A 172 -5.20 18.13 -11.08
CA VAL A 172 -5.96 17.00 -10.48
C VAL A 172 -6.97 16.38 -11.46
N VAL A 173 -7.45 17.14 -12.45
CA VAL A 173 -8.42 16.64 -13.47
C VAL A 173 -7.82 15.53 -14.37
N ALA A 174 -6.51 15.33 -14.38
CA ALA A 174 -5.86 14.32 -15.22
C ALA A 174 -5.67 12.92 -14.60
N ARG A 175 -5.94 12.69 -13.30
CA ARG A 175 -5.56 11.41 -12.65
C ARG A 175 -6.55 10.82 -11.63
N GLY A 176 -7.81 11.24 -11.64
CA GLY A 176 -8.87 10.52 -10.95
C GLY A 176 -9.45 9.43 -11.86
N VAL A 177 -9.01 8.19 -11.73
CA VAL A 177 -9.78 7.05 -12.26
C VAL A 177 -11.03 6.96 -11.39
N LYS A 178 -12.16 7.42 -11.94
CA LYS A 178 -13.49 7.12 -11.42
C LYS A 178 -13.78 5.66 -11.74
N PHE A 179 -14.14 4.89 -10.72
CA PHE A 179 -14.86 3.64 -10.92
C PHE A 179 -16.36 3.98 -10.79
N GLU A 180 -17.08 3.83 -11.89
CA GLU A 180 -18.54 3.78 -11.90
C GLU A 180 -18.92 2.29 -11.80
N ASP A 181 -19.84 2.00 -10.88
CA ASP A 181 -20.35 0.67 -10.59
C ASP A 181 -21.15 0.09 -11.79
N GLU A 182 -20.94 -1.19 -12.08
CA GLU A 182 -21.95 -2.08 -12.68
C GLU A 182 -22.50 -3.04 -11.61
#